data_AF-A0A356W256-F1
#
_entry.id   AF-A0A356W256-F1
#
_cell.length_a   1.000
_cell.length_b   1.000
_cell.length_c   1.000
_cell.angle_alpha   90.00
_cell.angle_beta   90.00
_cell.angle_gamma   90.00
#
_symmetry.space_group_name_H-M   'P 1'
#
loop_
_entity.id
_entity.type
_entity.pdbx_description
1 polymer ?
#
loop_
_entity_poly.entity_id
_entity_poly.type
_entity_poly.pdbx_seq_one_letter_code
_entity_poly.pdbx_strand_id
1 'polypeptide(L)'
;GCIIGLILRQSHVQDFVRRTPMWPFVLIGLAGFALAMKLDWEGWGKIATYAPPSALLVFACAGQDLFRQSLKNKMVSVGGQISYGIFLIHPLLISLVGVAAFNITGNDWVATALMFVVIIPLTTVLAYLSFRYFETPSNTWLRRTLRLSNKPPKSVRQVQIPSQPGT
;
A
#
# COMPACT_ATOMS: atom_id res chain seq x y z
N GLY A 1 8.74 -7.26 2.27
CA GLY A 1 8.20 -6.85 0.95
C GLY A 1 8.63 -7.79 -0.15
N CYS A 2 9.87 -7.68 -0.65
CA CYS A 2 10.35 -8.47 -1.80
C CYS A 2 10.20 -9.99 -1.65
N ILE A 3 10.51 -10.54 -0.47
CA ILE A 3 10.39 -11.99 -0.21
C ILE A 3 8.94 -12.46 -0.37
N ILE A 4 7.97 -11.72 0.17
CA ILE A 4 6.53 -12.03 0.04
C ILE A 4 6.10 -11.97 -1.43
N GLY A 5 6.60 -11.00 -2.20
CA GLY A 5 6.34 -10.91 -3.64
C GLY A 5 6.91 -12.08 -4.44
N LEU A 6 8.08 -12.60 -4.06
CA LEU A 6 8.66 -13.80 -4.67
C LEU A 6 7.88 -15.07 -4.29
N ILE A 7 7.44 -15.17 -3.04
CA ILE A 7 6.61 -16.27 -2.54
C ILE A 7 5.26 -16.31 -3.29
N LEU A 8 4.59 -15.16 -3.44
CA LEU A 8 3.32 -15.05 -4.17
C LEU A 8 3.45 -15.27 -5.68
N ARG A 9 4.67 -15.30 -6.25
CA ARG A 9 4.90 -15.68 -7.64
C ARG A 9 4.88 -17.20 -7.87
N GLN A 10 5.04 -18.01 -6.83
CA GLN A 10 5.03 -19.47 -6.96
C GLN A 10 3.60 -19.98 -7.18
N SER A 11 3.40 -20.83 -8.20
CA SER A 11 2.09 -21.39 -8.55
C SER A 11 1.45 -22.17 -7.39
N HIS A 12 2.24 -22.95 -6.66
CA HIS A 12 1.75 -23.71 -5.51
C HIS A 12 1.18 -22.81 -4.40
N VAL A 13 1.80 -21.66 -4.16
CA VAL A 13 1.33 -20.69 -3.17
C VAL A 13 0.08 -19.98 -3.68
N GLN A 14 0.01 -19.65 -4.97
CA GLN A 14 -1.18 -19.07 -5.58
C GLN A 14 -2.38 -20.02 -5.50
N ASP A 15 -2.18 -21.31 -5.75
CA ASP A 15 -3.23 -22.33 -5.63
C ASP A 15 -3.71 -22.49 -4.18
N PHE A 16 -2.80 -22.43 -3.22
CA PHE A 16 -3.13 -22.42 -1.80
C PHE A 16 -3.96 -21.18 -1.42
N VAL A 17 -3.51 -19.99 -1.83
CA VAL A 17 -4.21 -18.73 -1.57
C VAL A 17 -5.59 -18.70 -2.21
N ARG A 18 -5.73 -19.30 -3.39
CA ARG A 18 -7.01 -19.38 -4.11
C ARG A 18 -8.01 -20.31 -3.41
N ARG A 19 -7.53 -21.39 -2.79
CA ARG A 19 -8.37 -22.40 -2.12
C ARG A 19 -8.75 -22.00 -0.69
N THR A 20 -7.92 -21.21 -0.02
CA THR A 20 -8.12 -20.86 1.38
C THR A 20 -8.68 -19.44 1.51
N PRO A 21 -9.75 -19.23 2.31
CA PRO A 21 -10.16 -17.88 2.65
C PRO A 21 -9.04 -17.20 3.45
N MET A 22 -8.58 -16.03 3.02
CA MET A 22 -7.46 -15.32 3.66
C MET A 22 -7.84 -14.55 4.94
N TRP A 23 -9.13 -14.38 5.19
CA TRP A 23 -9.64 -13.62 6.34
C TRP A 23 -9.21 -14.16 7.72
N PRO A 24 -9.13 -15.47 7.98
CA PRO A 24 -8.57 -16.00 9.23
C PRO A 24 -7.12 -15.60 9.45
N PHE A 25 -6.30 -15.57 8.39
CA PHE A 25 -4.92 -15.10 8.50
C PHE A 25 -4.88 -13.60 8.85
N VAL A 26 -5.73 -12.78 8.23
CA VAL A 26 -5.83 -11.36 8.60
C VAL A 26 -6.18 -11.19 10.08
N LEU A 27 -7.14 -11.96 10.60
CA LEU A 27 -7.51 -11.91 12.02
C LEU A 27 -6.38 -12.36 12.95
N ILE A 28 -5.68 -13.44 12.61
CA ILE A 28 -4.53 -13.93 13.37
C ILE A 28 -3.42 -12.87 13.39
N GLY A 29 -3.17 -12.22 12.25
CA GLY A 29 -2.19 -11.13 12.15
C GLY A 29 -2.58 -9.92 13.00
N LEU A 30 -3.84 -9.50 12.96
CA LEU A 30 -4.36 -8.41 13.80
C LEU A 30 -4.30 -8.75 15.30
N ALA A 31 -4.69 -9.97 15.68
CA ALA A 31 -4.61 -10.43 17.06
C ALA A 31 -3.16 -10.49 17.55
N GLY A 32 -2.24 -10.99 16.73
CA GLY A 32 -0.81 -10.98 17.03
C GLY A 32 -0.24 -9.57 17.15
N PHE A 33 -0.70 -8.62 16.33
CA PHE A 33 -0.30 -7.21 16.42
C PHE A 33 -0.82 -6.56 17.71
N ALA A 34 -2.08 -6.82 18.08
CA ALA A 34 -2.67 -6.34 19.33
C ALA A 34 -1.99 -6.95 20.57
N LEU A 35 -1.57 -8.22 20.49
CA LEU A 35 -0.78 -8.87 21.54
C LEU A 35 0.62 -8.26 21.64
N ALA A 36 1.27 -7.99 20.50
CA ALA A 36 2.56 -7.32 20.45
C ALA A 36 2.51 -5.90 21.04
N MET A 37 1.38 -5.19 20.94
CA MET A 37 1.16 -3.91 21.64
C MET A 37 1.14 -4.04 23.17
N LYS A 38 0.74 -5.19 23.70
CA LYS A 38 0.74 -5.43 25.15
C LYS A 38 2.08 -5.95 25.69
N LEU A 39 2.94 -6.46 24.81
CA LEU A 39 4.28 -6.91 25.18
C LEU A 39 5.26 -5.73 25.05
N ASP A 40 5.62 -5.13 26.18
CA ASP A 40 6.59 -4.03 26.23
C ASP A 40 8.03 -4.60 26.22
N TRP A 41 8.44 -5.14 25.07
CA TRP A 41 9.80 -5.64 24.86
C TRP A 41 10.66 -4.52 24.28
N GLU A 42 11.83 -4.28 24.87
CA GLU A 42 12.79 -3.29 24.35
C GLU A 42 13.74 -3.89 23.29
N GLY A 43 14.27 -3.04 22.42
CA GLY A 43 15.29 -3.39 21.42
C GLY A 43 14.84 -4.43 20.39
N TRP A 44 15.66 -5.47 20.21
CA TRP A 44 15.43 -6.55 19.23
C TRP A 44 14.15 -7.36 19.50
N GLY A 45 13.74 -7.42 20.78
CA GLY A 45 12.53 -8.11 21.18
C GLY A 45 11.27 -7.53 20.56
N LYS A 46 11.20 -6.20 20.46
CA LYS A 46 10.14 -5.49 19.75
C LYS A 46 10.08 -5.89 18.28
N ILE A 47 11.22 -5.91 17.61
CA ILE A 47 11.27 -6.24 16.18
C ILE A 47 10.77 -7.68 15.97
N ALA A 48 11.19 -8.61 16.84
CA ALA A 48 10.79 -10.01 16.79
C ALA A 48 9.29 -10.24 17.06
N THR A 49 8.65 -9.44 17.91
CA THR A 49 7.20 -9.57 18.21
C THR A 49 6.32 -8.95 17.14
N TYR A 50 6.74 -7.82 16.54
CA TYR A 50 5.95 -7.14 15.51
C TYR A 50 6.18 -7.68 14.09
N ALA A 51 7.34 -8.25 13.79
CA ALA A 51 7.65 -8.71 12.43
C ALA A 51 6.75 -9.87 11.95
N PRO A 52 6.51 -10.96 12.71
CA PRO A 52 5.62 -12.05 12.30
C PRO A 52 4.17 -11.62 12.02
N PRO A 53 3.46 -10.90 12.91
CA PRO A 53 2.09 -10.49 12.64
C PRO A 53 2.00 -9.52 11.47
N SER A 54 2.98 -8.61 11.32
CA SER A 54 3.04 -7.70 10.17
C SER A 54 3.26 -8.44 8.86
N ALA A 55 4.19 -9.41 8.82
CA ALA A 55 4.45 -10.21 7.63
C ALA A 55 3.22 -11.03 7.22
N LEU A 56 2.51 -11.59 8.21
CA LEU A 56 1.32 -12.38 7.99
C LEU A 56 0.14 -11.52 7.48
N LEU A 57 -0.04 -10.31 8.02
CA LEU A 57 -1.00 -9.33 7.49
C LEU A 57 -0.70 -8.94 6.05
N VAL A 58 0.57 -8.62 5.75
CA VAL A 58 0.98 -8.25 4.39
C VAL A 58 0.77 -9.43 3.42
N PHE A 59 1.10 -10.65 3.83
CA PHE A 59 0.87 -11.84 3.01
C PHE A 59 -0.62 -12.09 2.73
N ALA A 60 -1.46 -12.02 3.76
CA ALA A 60 -2.90 -12.24 3.62
C ALA A 60 -3.56 -11.17 2.75
N CYS A 61 -3.22 -9.89 2.97
CA CYS A 61 -3.73 -8.77 2.17
C CYS A 61 -3.26 -8.86 0.71
N ALA A 62 -1.96 -9.10 0.47
CA ALA A 62 -1.43 -9.22 -0.89
C ALA A 62 -1.95 -10.46 -1.61
N GLY A 63 -2.11 -11.58 -0.91
CA GLY A 63 -2.74 -12.78 -1.45
C GLY A 63 -4.19 -12.55 -1.83
N GLN A 64 -4.95 -11.84 -1.00
CA GLN A 64 -6.33 -11.49 -1.30
C GLN A 64 -6.44 -10.50 -2.47
N ASP A 65 -5.53 -9.52 -2.56
CA ASP A 65 -5.49 -8.55 -3.65
C ASP A 65 -5.17 -9.20 -5.02
N LEU A 66 -4.37 -10.26 -5.04
CA LEU A 66 -4.00 -10.99 -6.25
C LEU A 66 -5.21 -11.59 -7.00
N PHE A 67 -6.24 -12.02 -6.26
CA PHE A 67 -7.45 -12.63 -6.81
C PHE A 67 -8.69 -11.73 -6.72
N ARG A 68 -8.56 -10.56 -6.08
CA ARG A 68 -9.65 -9.60 -5.99
C ARG A 68 -9.88 -8.98 -7.37
N GLN A 69 -11.13 -8.97 -7.82
CA GLN A 69 -11.50 -8.21 -9.00
C GLN A 69 -11.25 -6.71 -8.73
N SER A 70 -10.66 -6.01 -9.70
CA SER A 70 -10.45 -4.57 -9.64
C SER A 70 -11.73 -3.87 -9.18
N LEU A 71 -11.61 -2.97 -8.20
CA LEU A 71 -12.77 -2.29 -7.64
C LEU A 71 -13.55 -1.60 -8.77
N LYS A 72 -14.82 -1.99 -8.95
CA LYS A 72 -15.72 -1.36 -9.93
C LYS A 72 -15.94 0.13 -9.64
N ASN A 73 -15.78 0.54 -8.39
CA ASN A 73 -15.99 1.92 -7.96
C ASN A 73 -14.75 2.78 -8.24
N LYS A 74 -14.82 3.55 -9.33
CA LYS A 74 -13.77 4.51 -9.72
C LYS A 74 -13.36 5.45 -8.58
N MET A 75 -14.30 5.87 -7.72
CA MET A 75 -14.01 6.77 -6.59
C MET A 75 -13.05 6.14 -5.57
N VAL A 76 -13.20 4.85 -5.27
CA VAL A 76 -12.32 4.16 -4.32
C VAL A 76 -10.94 3.91 -4.94
N SER A 77 -10.90 3.60 -6.24
CA SER A 77 -9.63 3.45 -6.97
C SER A 77 -8.85 4.77 -7.05
N VAL A 78 -9.54 5.88 -7.30
CA VAL A 78 -8.92 7.22 -7.34
C VAL A 78 -8.49 7.63 -5.92
N GLY A 79 -9.32 7.36 -4.91
CA GLY A 79 -8.96 7.60 -3.51
C GLY A 79 -7.67 6.88 -3.12
N GLY A 80 -7.53 5.59 -3.42
CA GLY A 80 -6.32 4.82 -3.13
C GLY A 80 -5.06 5.37 -3.81
N GLN A 81 -5.20 5.87 -5.04
CA GLN A 81 -4.10 6.51 -5.77
C GLN A 81 -3.69 7.85 -5.15
N ILE A 82 -4.67 8.67 -4.73
CA ILE A 82 -4.39 9.93 -4.03
C ILE A 82 -3.75 9.67 -2.66
N SER A 83 -4.23 8.67 -1.92
CA SER A 83 -3.66 8.28 -0.62
C SER A 83 -2.20 7.87 -0.73
N TYR A 84 -1.80 7.22 -1.83
CA TYR A 84 -0.40 6.92 -2.11
C TYR A 84 0.43 8.19 -2.31
N GLY A 85 -0.07 9.15 -3.10
CA GLY A 85 0.57 10.46 -3.27
C GLY A 85 0.75 11.22 -1.94
N ILE A 86 -0.27 11.18 -1.07
CA ILE A 86 -0.19 11.77 0.28
C ILE A 86 0.92 11.08 1.09
N PHE A 87 0.99 9.75 1.07
CA PHE A 87 2.02 9.00 1.79
C PHE A 87 3.46 9.38 1.35
N LEU A 88 3.69 9.64 0.06
CA LEU A 88 5.01 10.04 -0.43
C LEU A 88 5.36 11.50 -0.15
N ILE A 89 4.39 12.41 -0.24
CA ILE A 89 4.65 13.85 -0.17
C ILE A 89 4.62 14.36 1.26
N HIS A 90 3.78 13.80 2.14
CA HIS A 90 3.66 14.28 3.52
C HIS A 90 4.99 14.33 4.30
N PRO A 91 5.93 13.36 4.22
CA PRO A 91 7.16 13.43 5.00
C PRO A 91 8.06 14.55 4.50
N LEU A 92 8.16 14.70 3.17
CA LEU A 92 8.92 15.78 2.52
C LEU A 92 8.36 17.15 2.92
N LEU A 93 7.04 17.28 2.93
CA LEU A 93 6.36 18.53 3.21
C LEU A 93 6.41 18.89 4.70
N ILE A 94 6.27 17.90 5.59
CA ILE A 94 6.47 18.09 7.04
C ILE A 94 7.92 18.48 7.33
N SER A 95 8.91 17.86 6.68
CA SER A 95 10.32 18.25 6.86
C SER A 95 10.59 19.67 6.37
N LEU A 96 10.08 20.05 5.19
CA LEU A 96 10.34 21.37 4.62
C LEU A 96 9.57 22.48 5.35
N VAL A 97 8.25 22.32 5.46
CA VAL A 97 7.38 23.31 6.10
C VAL A 97 7.57 23.33 7.60
N GLY A 98 7.84 22.18 8.22
CA GLY A 98 8.05 22.12 9.67
C GLY A 98 9.30 22.87 10.11
N VAL A 99 10.43 22.71 9.40
CA VAL A 99 11.63 23.49 9.68
C VAL A 99 11.37 24.99 9.50
N ALA A 100 10.66 25.39 8.45
CA ALA A 100 10.33 26.81 8.22
C ALA A 100 9.35 27.37 9.28
N ALA A 101 8.30 26.62 9.63
CA ALA A 101 7.26 27.05 10.56
C ALA A 101 7.78 27.17 12.00
N PHE A 102 8.61 26.21 12.45
CA PHE A 102 9.24 26.27 13.77
C PHE A 102 10.26 27.41 13.89
N ASN A 103 10.94 27.78 12.80
CA ASN A 103 11.84 28.95 12.79
C ASN A 103 11.07 30.28 12.91
N ILE A 104 9.85 30.37 12.35
CA ILE A 104 9.09 31.63 12.32
C ILE A 104 8.20 31.79 13.56
N THR A 105 7.60 30.71 14.06
CA THR A 105 6.47 30.77 15.02
C THR A 105 6.83 30.28 16.42
N GLY A 106 8.03 29.71 16.61
CA GLY A 106 8.41 29.08 17.88
C GLY A 106 7.68 27.74 18.14
N ASN A 107 7.88 27.16 19.32
CA ASN A 107 7.34 25.84 19.71
C ASN A 107 6.06 25.95 20.57
N ASP A 108 5.13 26.79 20.13
CA ASP A 108 3.87 26.99 20.84
C ASP A 108 2.75 26.08 20.33
N TRP A 109 1.75 25.83 21.18
CA TRP A 109 0.55 25.07 20.83
C TRP A 109 -0.17 25.64 19.59
N VAL A 110 -0.18 26.97 19.46
CA VAL A 110 -0.79 27.68 18.32
C VAL A 110 -0.02 27.39 17.03
N ALA A 111 1.31 27.32 17.09
CA ALA A 111 2.15 26.96 15.94
C ALA A 111 1.84 25.53 15.49
N THR A 112 1.70 24.60 16.43
CA THR A 112 1.33 23.20 16.13
C THR A 112 -0.05 23.10 15.47
N ALA A 113 -1.06 23.79 16.00
CA ALA A 113 -2.41 23.78 15.43
C ALA A 113 -2.44 24.38 14.01
N LEU A 114 -1.74 25.51 13.80
CA LEU A 114 -1.59 26.13 12.48
C LEU A 114 -0.88 25.18 11.51
N MET A 115 0.12 24.44 11.99
CA MET A 115 0.84 23.43 11.21
C MET A 115 -0.10 22.36 10.65
N PHE A 116 -0.99 21.80 11.48
CA PHE A 116 -1.97 20.80 11.02
C PHE A 116 -2.95 21.39 10.00
N VAL A 117 -3.46 22.59 10.28
CA VAL A 117 -4.42 23.28 9.40
C VAL A 117 -3.81 23.64 8.05
N VAL A 118 -2.51 23.89 7.97
CA VAL A 118 -1.82 24.22 6.72
C VAL A 118 -1.30 22.95 6.01
N ILE A 119 -0.65 22.05 6.73
CA ILE A 119 0.01 20.87 6.15
C ILE A 119 -1.01 19.89 5.58
N ILE A 120 -2.13 19.62 6.26
CA ILE A 120 -3.12 18.66 5.76
C ILE A 120 -3.70 19.08 4.40
N PRO A 121 -4.25 20.29 4.22
CA PRO A 121 -4.75 20.70 2.91
C PRO A 121 -3.63 20.87 1.89
N LEU A 122 -2.47 21.40 2.29
CA LEU A 122 -1.35 21.60 1.37
C LEU A 122 -0.81 20.25 0.84
N THR A 123 -0.60 19.27 1.72
CA THR A 123 -0.22 17.90 1.32
C THR A 123 -1.28 17.24 0.45
N THR A 124 -2.57 17.45 0.75
CA THR A 124 -3.67 16.90 -0.06
C THR A 124 -3.67 17.49 -1.48
N VAL A 125 -3.51 18.81 -1.60
CA VAL A 125 -3.47 19.50 -2.89
C VAL A 125 -2.22 19.09 -3.68
N LEU A 126 -1.05 19.05 -3.05
CA LEU A 126 0.19 18.62 -3.72
C LEU A 126 0.14 17.14 -4.11
N ALA A 127 -0.45 16.27 -3.30
CA ALA A 127 -0.67 14.87 -3.64
C ALA A 127 -1.56 14.73 -4.87
N TYR A 128 -2.65 15.49 -4.92
CA TYR A 128 -3.53 15.53 -6.08
C TYR A 128 -2.80 16.04 -7.33
N LEU A 129 -2.03 17.12 -7.22
CA LEU A 129 -1.25 17.67 -8.33
C LEU A 129 -0.18 16.69 -8.81
N SER A 130 0.57 16.07 -7.89
CA SER A 130 1.58 15.06 -8.20
C SER A 130 0.97 13.86 -8.92
N PHE A 131 -0.17 13.36 -8.43
CA PHE A 131 -0.90 12.27 -9.07
C PHE A 131 -1.30 12.63 -10.52
N ARG A 132 -1.82 13.84 -10.71
CA ARG A 132 -2.33 14.30 -12.01
C ARG A 132 -1.21 14.61 -13.01
N TYR A 133 -0.14 15.27 -12.58
CA TYR A 133 0.91 15.81 -13.46
C TYR A 133 2.19 14.98 -13.51
N PHE A 134 2.48 14.13 -12.52
CA PHE A 134 3.68 13.30 -12.52
C PHE A 134 3.34 11.82 -12.69
N GLU A 135 2.47 11.25 -11.86
CA GLU A 135 2.19 9.81 -11.94
C GLU A 135 1.46 9.39 -13.21
N THR A 136 0.38 10.09 -13.57
CA THR A 136 -0.41 9.74 -14.77
C THR A 136 0.42 9.81 -16.08
N PRO A 137 1.17 10.89 -16.37
CA PRO A 137 1.96 10.96 -17.59
C PRO A 137 3.22 10.09 -17.51
N SER A 138 3.92 10.00 -16.37
CA SER A 138 5.12 9.18 -16.26
C SER A 138 4.82 7.69 -16.42
N ASN A 139 3.72 7.20 -15.84
CA ASN A 139 3.30 5.81 -15.99
C ASN A 139 2.90 5.51 -17.46
N THR A 140 2.28 6.48 -18.14
CA THR A 140 1.97 6.38 -19.58
C THR A 140 3.24 6.37 -20.43
N TRP A 141 4.20 7.25 -20.13
CA TRP A 141 5.48 7.35 -20.82
C TRP A 141 6.32 6.09 -20.61
N LEU A 142 6.48 5.64 -19.36
CA LEU A 142 7.24 4.44 -19.00
C LEU A 142 6.68 3.19 -19.67
N ARG A 143 5.34 3.03 -19.70
CA ARG A 143 4.68 1.92 -20.42
C ARG A 143 4.96 1.93 -21.92
N ARG A 144 4.99 3.13 -22.54
CA ARG A 144 5.34 3.28 -23.96
C ARG A 144 6.81 2.94 -24.21
N THR A 145 7.72 3.47 -23.38
CA THR A 145 9.17 3.25 -23.53
C THR A 145 9.56 1.78 -23.31
N LEU A 146 8.98 1.12 -22.31
CA LEU A 146 9.24 -0.28 -22.00
C LEU A 146 8.40 -1.27 -22.82
N ARG A 147 7.58 -0.79 -23.77
CA ARG A 147 6.64 -1.59 -24.58
C ARG A 147 5.79 -2.57 -23.75
N LEU A 148 5.46 -2.19 -22.51
CA LEU A 148 4.66 -3.02 -21.62
C LEU A 148 3.22 -3.04 -22.14
N SER A 149 2.77 -4.21 -22.61
CA SER A 149 1.40 -4.37 -23.11
C SER A 149 0.38 -4.01 -22.03
N ASN A 150 -0.65 -3.25 -22.39
CA ASN A 150 -1.81 -2.99 -21.51
C ASN A 150 -2.66 -4.26 -21.22
N LYS A 151 -2.26 -5.40 -21.78
CA LYS A 151 -2.88 -6.69 -21.53
C LYS A 151 -2.19 -7.35 -20.34
N PRO A 152 -2.95 -7.90 -19.35
CA PRO A 152 -2.36 -8.68 -18.28
C PRO A 152 -1.49 -9.80 -18.87
N PRO A 153 -0.39 -10.18 -18.20
CA PRO A 153 0.54 -11.19 -18.69
C PRO A 153 -0.21 -12.46 -19.11
N LYS A 154 0.22 -13.10 -20.20
CA LYS A 154 -0.45 -14.29 -20.78
C LYS A 154 -0.73 -15.37 -19.73
N SER A 155 0.12 -15.52 -18.71
CA SER A 155 -0.07 -16.45 -17.60
C SER A 155 -1.38 -16.21 -16.83
N VAL A 156 -1.78 -14.95 -16.61
CA VAL A 156 -3.04 -14.60 -15.93
C VAL A 156 -4.24 -14.79 -16.87
N ARG A 157 -4.05 -14.56 -18.17
CA ARG A 157 -5.11 -14.80 -19.18
C ARG A 157 -5.48 -16.29 -19.29
N GLN A 158 -4.50 -17.19 -19.19
CA GLN A 158 -4.77 -18.62 -19.30
C GLN A 158 -5.48 -19.21 -18.07
N VAL A 159 -5.31 -18.62 -16.88
CA VAL A 159 -6.05 -19.05 -15.66
C VAL A 159 -7.54 -18.69 -15.73
N GLN A 160 -7.93 -17.72 -16.58
CA GLN A 160 -9.32 -17.28 -16.77
C GLN A 160 -10.07 -18.02 -17.87
N ILE A 161 -9.42 -18.86 -18.67
CA ILE A 161 -10.13 -19.73 -19.61
C ILE A 161 -10.51 -20.98 -18.81
N PRO A 162 -11.78 -21.20 -18.45
CA PRO A 162 -12.18 -22.52 -17.99
C PRO A 162 -11.85 -23.46 -19.14
N SER A 163 -11.04 -24.47 -18.88
CA SER A 163 -10.94 -25.64 -19.74
C SER A 163 -12.35 -26.16 -19.98
N GLN A 164 -12.96 -25.74 -21.09
CA GLN A 164 -14.15 -26.37 -21.65
C GLN A 164 -13.80 -27.85 -21.80
N PRO A 165 -14.50 -28.77 -21.11
CA PRO A 165 -14.31 -30.19 -21.38
C PRO A 165 -14.70 -30.43 -22.83
N GLY A 166 -13.76 -30.97 -23.60
CA GLY A 166 -14.01 -31.38 -24.97
C GLY A 166 -15.19 -32.35 -25.02
N THR A 167 -16.09 -32.09 -25.93
CA THR A 167 -16.97 -33.10 -26.54
C THR A 167 -16.46 -33.35 -27.94
#